data_AF-A0A7R9MUI7-F1
#
_entry.id   AF-A0A7R9MUI7-F1
#
_cell.length_a   1.000
_cell.length_b   1.000
_cell.length_c   1.000
_cell.angle_alpha   90.00
_cell.angle_beta   90.00
_cell.angle_gamma   90.00
#
_symmetry.space_group_name_H-M   'P 1'
#
loop_
_entity.id
_entity.type
_entity.pdbx_description
1 polymer ?
#
loop_
_entity_poly.entity_id
_entity_poly.type
_entity_poly.pdbx_seq_one_letter_code
_entity_poly.pdbx_strand_id
1 'polypeptide(L)'
;MDMDVLVNSSGCPNIVKFYGAIFWEGDLWLFMEIMDASLDKFYRLAYSRADTSSAENAIPEDILGTIGSCIVKALKYLHEMKIIHRDVKPSNIRIGEGSLKNNHEK
;
A
#
# COMPACT_ATOMS: atom_id res chain seq x y z
N MET A 1 7.75 11.36 14.05
CA MET A 1 7.23 11.22 12.67
C MET A 1 6.40 12.46 12.42
N ASP A 2 6.77 13.27 11.44
CA ASP A 2 6.13 14.57 11.25
C ASP A 2 4.71 14.36 10.72
N MET A 3 3.73 14.76 11.52
CA MET A 3 2.30 14.65 11.18
C MET A 3 1.96 15.38 9.88
N ASP A 4 2.74 16.42 9.53
CA ASP A 4 2.61 17.18 8.29
C ASP A 4 2.82 16.33 7.04
N VAL A 5 3.67 15.30 7.10
CA VAL A 5 3.88 14.35 5.99
C VAL A 5 2.62 13.52 5.77
N LEU A 6 1.98 13.07 6.86
CA LEU A 6 0.76 12.25 6.79
C LEU A 6 -0.42 13.07 6.27
N VAL A 7 -0.58 14.30 6.75
CA VAL A 7 -1.67 15.21 6.35
C VAL A 7 -1.53 15.63 4.88
N ASN A 8 -0.31 15.95 4.42
CA ASN A 8 -0.11 16.43 3.05
C ASN A 8 -0.13 15.32 1.99
N SER A 9 -0.11 14.05 2.39
CA SER A 9 -0.09 12.92 1.43
C SER A 9 -1.46 12.55 0.84
N SER A 10 -2.54 13.21 1.28
CA SER A 10 -3.92 12.92 0.89
C SER A 10 -4.25 13.12 -0.60
N GLY A 11 -3.36 13.76 -1.36
CA GLY A 11 -3.55 14.00 -2.79
C GLY A 11 -3.18 12.80 -3.69
N CYS A 12 -2.61 11.72 -3.13
CA CYS A 12 -2.24 10.53 -3.90
C CYS A 12 -3.20 9.36 -3.62
N PRO A 13 -3.88 8.80 -4.63
CA PRO A 13 -4.74 7.63 -4.44
C PRO A 13 -3.97 6.34 -4.13
N ASN A 14 -2.65 6.34 -4.25
CA ASN A 14 -1.79 5.19 -3.97
C ASN A 14 -1.07 5.28 -2.61
N ILE A 15 -1.40 6.27 -1.78
CA ILE A 15 -0.93 6.40 -0.39
C ILE A 15 -2.12 6.21 0.54
N VAL A 16 -1.91 5.42 1.60
CA VAL A 16 -2.94 5.17 2.61
C VAL A 16 -3.42 6.49 3.19
N LYS A 17 -4.72 6.77 3.05
CA LYS A 17 -5.32 8.01 3.52
C LYS A 17 -5.25 8.10 5.05
N PHE A 18 -4.63 9.17 5.53
CA PHE A 18 -4.60 9.52 6.95
C PHE A 18 -5.75 10.48 7.28
N TYR A 19 -6.51 10.19 8.34
CA TYR A 19 -7.64 11.02 8.78
C TYR A 19 -7.28 11.92 9.97
N GLY A 20 -6.32 11.51 10.80
CA GLY A 20 -5.93 12.28 11.99
C GLY A 20 -5.31 11.40 13.06
N ALA A 21 -4.94 12.02 14.18
CA ALA A 21 -4.48 11.30 15.37
C ALA A 21 -5.09 11.89 16.65
N ILE A 22 -5.22 11.05 17.67
CA ILE A 22 -5.49 11.49 19.03
C ILE A 22 -4.39 11.00 19.96
N PHE A 23 -4.08 11.81 20.97
CA PHE A 23 -3.21 11.42 22.06
C PHE A 23 -4.07 11.24 23.31
N TRP A 24 -4.08 10.03 23.87
CA TRP A 24 -4.92 9.68 25.01
C TRP A 24 -4.15 8.75 25.96
N GLU A 25 -4.13 9.08 27.24
CA GLU A 25 -3.49 8.27 28.31
C GLU A 25 -2.03 7.86 28.04
N GLY A 26 -1.28 8.67 27.29
CA GLY A 26 0.11 8.37 26.95
C GLY A 26 0.29 7.65 25.61
N ASP A 27 -0.79 7.22 24.97
CA ASP A 27 -0.77 6.54 23.68
C ASP A 27 -1.14 7.47 22.52
N LEU A 28 -0.45 7.30 21.39
CA LEU A 28 -0.77 7.96 20.13
C LEU A 28 -1.58 7.02 19.23
N TRP A 29 -2.80 7.41 18.93
CA TRP A 29 -3.72 6.67 18.08
C TRP A 29 -3.78 7.33 16.70
N LEU A 30 -3.51 6.56 15.65
CA LEU A 30 -3.54 7.03 14.26
C LEU A 30 -4.78 6.50 13.56
N PHE A 31 -5.56 7.39 12.95
CA PHE A 31 -6.73 7.03 12.15
C PHE A 31 -6.36 7.12 10.67
N MET A 32 -6.55 6.01 9.97
CA MET A 32 -6.25 5.88 8.55
C MET A 32 -7.32 5.01 7.88
N GLU A 33 -7.38 5.01 6.55
CA GLU A 33 -8.29 4.14 5.81
C GLU A 33 -8.03 2.66 6.13
N ILE A 34 -9.12 1.88 6.10
CA ILE A 34 -9.08 0.45 6.38
C ILE A 34 -8.54 -0.27 5.13
N MET A 35 -7.60 -1.18 5.36
CA MET A 35 -6.96 -2.01 4.33
C MET A 35 -7.13 -3.48 4.68
N ASP A 36 -7.24 -4.34 3.67
CA ASP A 36 -7.52 -5.78 3.85
C ASP A 36 -6.28 -6.56 4.35
N ALA A 37 -5.12 -6.27 3.76
CA ALA A 37 -3.88 -6.98 4.06
C ALA A 37 -2.64 -6.15 3.75
N SER A 38 -1.50 -6.53 4.32
CA SER A 38 -0.20 -6.13 3.78
C SER A 38 0.16 -6.98 2.57
N LEU A 39 1.00 -6.45 1.67
CA LEU A 39 1.53 -7.21 0.53
C LEU A 39 2.28 -8.47 1.01
N ASP A 40 3.00 -8.34 2.12
CA ASP A 40 3.67 -9.45 2.80
C ASP A 40 2.72 -10.59 3.21
N LYS A 41 1.56 -10.26 3.79
CA LYS A 41 0.52 -11.24 4.16
C LYS A 41 -0.15 -11.81 2.91
N PHE A 42 -0.45 -10.98 1.92
CA PHE A 42 -1.04 -11.39 0.65
C PHE A 42 -0.15 -12.42 -0.07
N TYR A 43 1.15 -12.12 -0.18
CA TYR A 43 2.13 -13.00 -0.80
C TYR A 43 2.18 -14.37 -0.10
N ARG A 44 2.25 -14.39 1.24
CA ARG A 44 2.21 -15.64 2.00
C ARG A 44 0.93 -16.42 1.76
N LEU A 45 -0.23 -15.76 1.73
CA LEU A 45 -1.50 -16.44 1.49
C LEU A 45 -1.56 -17.05 0.09
N ALA A 46 -1.12 -16.29 -0.94
CA ALA A 46 -1.09 -16.76 -2.32
C ALA A 46 -0.25 -18.04 -2.49
N TYR A 47 0.90 -18.12 -1.81
CA TYR A 47 1.81 -19.26 -1.94
C TYR A 47 1.72 -20.31 -0.82
N SER A 48 0.89 -20.10 0.21
CA SER A 48 0.75 -21.04 1.34
C SER A 48 0.01 -22.33 1.00
N ARG A 49 -0.73 -22.37 -0.11
CA ARG A 49 -1.63 -23.48 -0.49
C ARG A 49 -1.16 -24.30 -1.69
N ALA A 50 0.00 -23.98 -2.26
CA ALA A 50 0.47 -24.60 -3.50
C ALA A 50 1.50 -25.70 -3.23
N ASP A 51 1.26 -26.89 -3.79
CA ASP A 51 2.36 -27.65 -4.37
C ASP A 51 3.05 -26.69 -5.36
N THR A 52 4.23 -26.21 -5.01
CA THR A 52 4.96 -25.10 -5.67
C THR A 52 5.46 -25.45 -7.07
N SER A 53 5.06 -26.60 -7.60
CA SER A 53 5.49 -27.19 -8.87
C SER A 53 4.59 -26.82 -10.06
N SER A 54 3.37 -26.32 -9.84
CA SER A 54 2.47 -25.90 -10.91
C SER A 54 2.40 -24.38 -11.06
N ALA A 55 2.71 -23.88 -12.27
CA ALA A 55 2.60 -22.46 -12.63
C ALA A 55 1.17 -21.88 -12.47
N GLU A 56 0.15 -22.74 -12.32
CA GLU A 56 -1.25 -22.37 -12.12
C GLU A 56 -1.53 -21.65 -10.78
N ASN A 57 -0.64 -21.76 -9.80
CA ASN A 57 -0.79 -21.11 -8.49
C ASN A 57 0.03 -19.81 -8.34
N ALA A 58 0.69 -19.36 -9.40
CA ALA A 58 1.44 -18.10 -9.38
C ALA A 58 0.49 -16.89 -9.41
N ILE A 59 0.91 -15.80 -8.77
CA ILE A 59 0.19 -14.52 -8.89
C ILE A 59 0.32 -14.06 -10.36
N PRO A 60 -0.80 -13.77 -11.05
CA PRO A 60 -0.80 -13.24 -12.40
C PRO A 60 0.10 -11.99 -12.58
N GLU A 61 0.77 -11.90 -13.73
CA GLU A 61 1.74 -10.84 -14.02
C GLU A 61 1.09 -9.44 -14.11
N ASP A 62 -0.13 -9.36 -14.61
CA ASP A 62 -0.94 -8.13 -14.66
C ASP A 62 -1.23 -7.58 -13.26
N ILE A 63 -1.50 -8.44 -12.29
CA ILE A 63 -1.66 -8.06 -10.88
C ILE A 63 -0.34 -7.54 -10.31
N LEU A 64 0.77 -8.24 -10.56
CA LEU A 64 2.10 -7.79 -10.14
C LEU A 64 2.47 -6.44 -10.77
N GLY A 65 2.19 -6.25 -12.05
CA GLY A 65 2.40 -5.00 -12.77
C GLY A 65 1.57 -3.86 -12.19
N THR A 66 0.32 -4.13 -11.80
CA THR A 66 -0.55 -3.15 -11.14
C THR A 66 -0.02 -2.74 -9.76
N ILE A 67 0.41 -3.71 -8.95
CA ILE A 67 1.04 -3.45 -7.64
C ILE A 67 2.29 -2.58 -7.82
N GLY A 68 3.18 -2.96 -8.74
CA GLY A 68 4.39 -2.21 -9.06
C GLY A 68 4.09 -0.78 -9.51
N SER A 69 3.12 -0.60 -10.40
CA SER A 69 2.68 0.71 -10.88
C SER A 69 2.17 1.60 -9.74
N CYS A 70 1.35 1.06 -8.84
CA CYS A 70 0.84 1.79 -7.68
C CYS A 70 1.96 2.24 -6.74
N ILE A 71 2.91 1.36 -6.43
CA ILE A 71 4.05 1.69 -5.56
C ILE A 71 4.90 2.80 -6.18
N VAL A 72 5.22 2.71 -7.47
CA VAL A 72 6.03 3.73 -8.15
C VAL A 72 5.30 5.08 -8.19
N LYS A 73 3.98 5.09 -8.43
CA LYS A 73 3.17 6.33 -8.38
C LYS A 73 3.19 6.96 -6.99
N ALA A 74 3.03 6.16 -5.93
CA ALA A 74 3.10 6.63 -4.55
C ALA A 74 4.47 7.23 -4.20
N LEU A 75 5.56 6.52 -4.55
CA LEU A 75 6.93 7.00 -4.30
C LEU A 75 7.27 8.26 -5.10
N LYS A 76 6.82 8.33 -6.36
CA LYS A 76 6.97 9.53 -7.19
C LYS A 76 6.29 10.74 -6.52
N TYR A 77 5.06 10.57 -6.06
CA TYR A 77 4.33 11.64 -5.37
C TYR A 77 5.05 12.11 -4.10
N LEU A 78 5.53 11.18 -3.27
CA LEU A 78 6.34 11.53 -2.09
C LEU A 78 7.61 12.31 -2.46
N HIS A 79 8.32 11.89 -3.51
CA HIS A 79 9.53 12.58 -3.97
C HIS A 79 9.26 13.99 -4.50
N GLU A 80 8.14 14.21 -5.20
CA GLU A 80 7.70 15.54 -5.66
C GLU A 80 7.49 16.49 -4.48
N MET A 81 7.02 15.97 -3.35
CA MET A 81 6.88 16.67 -2.07
C MET A 81 8.17 16.75 -1.24
N LYS A 82 9.30 16.27 -1.77
CA LYS A 82 10.60 16.18 -1.06
C LYS A 82 10.59 15.25 0.15
N ILE A 83 9.69 14.27 0.18
CA ILE A 83 9.57 13.28 1.25
C ILE A 83 10.24 11.98 0.80
N ILE A 84 11.11 11.43 1.64
CA ILE A 84 11.72 10.10 1.43
C ILE A 84 11.08 9.12 2.41
N HIS A 85 10.41 8.08 1.88
CA HIS A 85 9.71 7.07 2.70
C HIS A 85 10.66 6.31 3.64
N ARG A 86 11.87 5.97 3.16
CA ARG A 86 12.97 5.26 3.87
C ARG A 86 12.69 3.83 4.35
N ASP A 87 11.43 3.42 4.50
CA ASP A 87 11.08 2.05 4.95
C ASP A 87 10.16 1.34 3.93
N VAL A 88 10.57 1.30 2.66
CA VAL A 88 9.80 0.62 1.61
C VAL A 88 10.06 -0.88 1.69
N LYS A 89 9.04 -1.63 2.10
CA LYS A 89 9.07 -3.10 2.23
C LYS A 89 7.66 -3.70 2.14
N PRO A 90 7.52 -5.00 1.84
CA PRO A 90 6.21 -5.64 1.66
C PRO A 90 5.23 -5.48 2.84
N SER A 91 5.71 -5.37 4.08
CA SER A 91 4.84 -5.18 5.25
C SER A 91 4.20 -3.79 5.34
N ASN A 92 4.78 -2.79 4.66
CA ASN A 92 4.29 -1.41 4.64
C ASN A 92 3.46 -1.08 3.40
N ILE A 93 3.41 -2.00 2.42
CA ILE A 93 2.51 -1.89 1.28
C ILE A 93 1.18 -2.54 1.67
N ARG A 94 0.08 -1.84 1.43
CA ARG A 94 -1.26 -2.28 1.81
C ARG A 94 -2.10 -2.59 0.58
N ILE A 95 -2.93 -3.61 0.69
CA ILE A 95 -3.91 -4.05 -0.31
C ILE A 95 -5.28 -3.68 0.22
N GLY A 96 -6.10 -3.04 -0.61
CA GLY A 96 -7.46 -2.61 -0.26
C GLY A 96 -8.32 -2.40 -1.51
N GLU A 97 -9.62 -2.26 -1.30
CA GLU A 97 -10.67 -2.23 -2.33
C GLU A 97 -10.57 -1.03 -3.32
N GLY A 98 -9.64 -0.09 -3.11
CA GLY A 98 -9.40 1.06 -3.99
C GLY A 98 -8.20 0.95 -4.94
N SER A 99 -7.30 -0.04 -4.75
CA SER A 99 -5.99 -0.07 -5.41
C SER A 99 -5.98 -0.74 -6.80
N LEU A 100 -7.05 -1.43 -7.16
CA LEU A 100 -7.18 -2.19 -8.43
C LEU A 100 -8.30 -1.62 -9.32
N LYS A 101 -8.40 -0.29 -9.43
CA LYS A 101 -9.26 0.32 -10.45
C LYS A 101 -8.58 0.16 -11.82
N ASN A 102 -8.99 -0.87 -12.55
CA ASN A 102 -8.58 -1.15 -13.92
C ASN A 102 -8.71 0.12 -14.78
N ASN A 103 -7.59 0.65 -15.25
CA ASN A 103 -7.55 1.73 -16.24
C ASN A 103 -7.78 1.18 -17.65
N HIS A 104 -8.87 0.44 -17.85
CA HIS A 104 -9.37 0.03 -19.17
C HIS A 104 -10.66 0.79 -19.50
N GLU A 105 -10.62 2.11 -19.41
CA GLU A 105 -11.56 2.99 -20.10
C GLU A 105 -10.76 4.11 -20.77
N LYS A 106 -10.24 3.80 -21.96
CA LYS A 106 -10.03 4.71 -23.09
C LYS A 106 -9.86 3.89 -24.36
#